data_AF-A0A4Q5RC62-F1
#
_entry.id   AF-A0A4Q5RC62-F1
#
_cell.length_a   1.000
_cell.length_b   1.000
_cell.length_c   1.000
_cell.angle_alpha   90.00
_cell.angle_beta   90.00
_cell.angle_gamma   90.00
#
_symmetry.space_group_name_H-M   'P 1'
#
loop_
_entity.id
_entity.type
_entity.pdbx_description
1 polymer ?
#
loop_
_entity_poly.entity_id
_entity_poly.type
_entity_poly.pdbx_seq_one_letter_code
_entity_poly.pdbx_strand_id
1 'polypeptide(L)'
;MSASPKPKLVPADPKLWRQVFVDLRSSVVPCPGFTLQSWGGAHERCIDFLDRWADEAVRLGWTTLDLFGVHPEAGAIRPDFCGALVLSDAPITAITANRMAFLNTAFYRDTPGKPAGAVPLWAFGR
;
A
#
# COMPACT_ATOMS: atom_id res chain seq x y z
N MET A 1 17.49 -9.83 -23.36
CA MET A 1 17.07 -9.34 -22.03
C MET A 1 15.64 -9.83 -21.81
N SER A 2 15.45 -10.90 -21.05
CA SER A 2 14.10 -11.42 -20.78
C SER A 2 13.37 -10.47 -19.86
N ALA A 3 12.20 -9.99 -20.28
CA ALA A 3 11.28 -9.29 -19.40
C ALA A 3 10.89 -10.26 -18.27
N SER A 4 11.29 -9.95 -17.04
CA SER A 4 10.84 -10.69 -15.86
C SER A 4 9.30 -10.68 -15.82
N PRO A 5 8.65 -11.81 -15.49
CA PRO A 5 7.21 -11.85 -15.35
C PRO A 5 6.78 -10.87 -14.27
N LYS A 6 5.90 -9.91 -14.61
CA LYS A 6 5.27 -9.02 -13.62
C LYS A 6 4.58 -9.90 -12.56
N PRO A 7 4.92 -9.79 -11.26
CA PRO A 7 4.24 -10.56 -10.23
C PRO A 7 2.73 -10.35 -10.35
N LYS A 8 1.99 -11.46 -10.27
CA LYS A 8 0.54 -11.54 -10.50
C LYS A 8 -0.19 -10.38 -9.82
N LEU A 9 -0.82 -9.56 -10.66
CA LEU A 9 -1.71 -8.47 -10.27
C LEU A 9 -2.80 -9.01 -9.35
N VAL A 10 -2.68 -8.78 -8.05
CA VAL A 10 -3.86 -8.75 -7.19
C VAL A 10 -4.74 -7.65 -7.77
N PRO A 11 -5.97 -7.94 -8.24
CA PRO A 11 -6.77 -7.02 -9.04
C PRO A 11 -6.80 -5.63 -8.42
N ALA A 12 -6.46 -4.63 -9.22
CA ALA A 12 -6.59 -3.24 -8.82
C ALA A 12 -8.06 -2.85 -9.01
N ASP A 13 -8.82 -2.88 -7.92
CA ASP A 13 -10.24 -2.55 -7.91
C ASP A 13 -10.52 -1.70 -6.66
N PRO A 14 -10.90 -0.42 -6.82
CA PRO A 14 -11.18 0.49 -5.71
C PRO A 14 -12.26 -0.04 -4.77
N LYS A 15 -13.28 -0.72 -5.32
CA LYS A 15 -14.38 -1.28 -4.53
C LYS A 15 -13.89 -2.45 -3.70
N LEU A 16 -13.09 -3.34 -4.29
CA LEU A 16 -12.48 -4.44 -3.56
C LEU A 16 -11.57 -3.92 -2.45
N TRP A 17 -10.69 -2.95 -2.75
CA TRP A 17 -9.81 -2.34 -1.76
C TRP A 17 -10.61 -1.76 -0.59
N ARG A 18 -11.66 -1.00 -0.88
CA ARG A 18 -12.53 -0.45 0.16
C ARG A 18 -13.16 -1.57 0.99
N GLN A 19 -13.77 -2.56 0.34
CA GLN A 19 -14.46 -3.66 1.00
C GLN A 19 -13.54 -4.43 1.96
N VAL A 20 -12.32 -4.77 1.54
CA VAL A 20 -11.40 -5.56 2.38
C VAL A 20 -10.68 -4.71 3.42
N PHE A 21 -10.42 -3.43 3.13
CA PHE A 21 -9.69 -2.56 4.05
C PHE A 21 -10.55 -2.13 5.24
N VAL A 22 -11.86 -1.90 5.06
CA VAL A 22 -12.73 -1.50 6.17
C VAL A 22 -12.86 -2.56 7.27
N ASP A 23 -12.55 -3.82 6.98
CA ASP A 23 -12.48 -4.89 7.98
C ASP A 23 -11.23 -4.79 8.88
N LEU A 24 -10.20 -4.04 8.45
CA LEU A 24 -9.00 -3.79 9.25
C LEU A 24 -9.27 -2.66 10.25
N ARG A 25 -9.61 -3.01 11.49
CA ARG A 25 -9.88 -2.04 12.55
C ARG A 25 -8.64 -1.18 12.88
N SER A 26 -8.81 0.14 12.98
CA SER A 26 -7.75 1.08 13.38
C SER A 26 -7.19 0.83 14.79
N SER A 27 -7.95 0.14 15.65
CA SER A 27 -7.54 -0.22 17.02
C SER A 27 -6.78 -1.55 17.14
N VAL A 28 -6.55 -2.26 16.02
CA VAL A 28 -5.85 -3.55 16.00
C VAL A 28 -4.71 -3.48 15.00
N VAL A 29 -3.47 -3.62 15.48
CA VAL A 29 -2.28 -3.63 14.62
C VAL A 29 -2.38 -4.81 13.62
N PRO A 30 -2.31 -4.56 12.30
CA PRO A 30 -2.58 -5.58 11.28
C PRO A 30 -1.38 -6.51 11.03
N CYS A 31 -0.16 -6.05 11.28
CA CYS A 31 1.07 -6.83 11.15
C CYS A 31 2.22 -6.18 11.96
N PRO A 32 3.32 -6.92 12.24
CA PRO A 32 4.51 -6.35 12.86
C PRO A 32 5.07 -5.16 12.07
N GLY A 33 5.69 -4.20 12.78
CA GLY A 33 6.27 -2.98 12.19
C GLY A 33 5.43 -1.72 12.40
N PHE A 34 4.16 -1.88 12.79
CA PHE A 34 3.33 -0.77 13.27
C PHE A 34 3.25 -0.75 14.80
N THR A 35 3.22 0.46 15.36
CA THR A 35 2.60 0.73 16.67
C THR A 35 1.12 1.06 16.49
N LEU A 36 0.31 0.98 17.55
CA LEU A 36 -1.09 1.42 17.51
C LEU A 36 -1.25 2.86 17.00
N GLN A 37 -0.35 3.77 17.39
CA GLN A 37 -0.39 5.15 16.95
C GLN A 37 -0.10 5.27 15.44
N SER A 38 1.01 4.67 14.97
CA SER A 38 1.36 4.72 13.54
C SER A 38 0.33 4.04 12.65
N TRP A 39 -0.29 2.95 13.15
CA TRP A 39 -1.37 2.28 12.44
C TRP A 39 -2.63 3.14 12.40
N GLY A 40 -3.01 3.79 13.50
CA GLY A 40 -4.16 4.69 13.52
C GLY A 40 -4.02 5.81 12.48
N GLY A 41 -2.85 6.44 12.40
CA GLY A 41 -2.54 7.45 11.38
C GLY A 41 -2.56 6.90 9.95
N ALA A 42 -1.86 5.79 9.70
CA ALA A 42 -1.83 5.15 8.38
C ALA A 42 -3.24 4.69 7.93
N HIS A 43 -4.03 4.13 8.85
CA HIS A 43 -5.41 3.73 8.60
C HIS A 43 -6.27 4.94 8.20
N GLU A 44 -6.20 6.06 8.92
CA GLU A 44 -6.92 7.29 8.55
C GLU A 44 -6.54 7.75 7.13
N ARG A 45 -5.25 7.73 6.79
CA ARG A 45 -4.79 8.10 5.44
C ARG A 45 -5.21 7.11 4.37
N CYS A 46 -5.28 5.81 4.69
CA CYS A 46 -5.82 4.82 3.77
C CYS A 46 -7.31 5.09 3.49
N ILE A 47 -8.10 5.47 4.49
CA ILE A 47 -9.51 5.84 4.28
C ILE A 47 -9.62 7.10 3.40
N ASP A 48 -8.86 8.16 3.70
CA ASP A 48 -8.82 9.38 2.86
C ASP A 48 -8.38 9.07 1.42
N PHE A 49 -7.41 8.17 1.24
CA PHE A 49 -7.01 7.68 -0.09
C PHE A 49 -8.15 6.97 -0.81
N LEU A 50 -8.82 6.04 -0.12
CA LEU A 50 -9.93 5.27 -0.70
C LEU A 50 -11.10 6.17 -1.12
N ASP A 51 -11.32 7.28 -0.41
CA ASP A 51 -12.38 8.24 -0.72
C ASP A 51 -12.03 9.17 -1.89
N ARG A 52 -10.76 9.54 -2.04
CA ARG A 52 -10.38 10.66 -2.93
C ARG A 52 -9.54 10.27 -4.12
N TRP A 53 -8.80 9.17 -4.03
CA TRP A 53 -7.69 8.87 -4.95
C TRP A 53 -7.76 7.47 -5.54
N ALA A 54 -8.55 6.53 -5.00
CA ALA A 54 -8.49 5.13 -5.42
C ALA A 54 -8.86 4.93 -6.91
N ASP A 55 -9.91 5.58 -7.41
CA ASP A 55 -10.29 5.49 -8.83
C ASP A 55 -9.18 6.02 -9.75
N GLU A 56 -8.61 7.16 -9.39
CA GLU A 56 -7.50 7.78 -10.12
C GLU A 56 -6.24 6.91 -10.08
N ALA A 57 -5.93 6.31 -8.93
CA ALA A 57 -4.80 5.41 -8.78
C ALA A 57 -4.93 4.19 -9.71
N VAL A 58 -6.12 3.59 -9.79
CA VAL A 58 -6.37 2.48 -10.71
C VAL A 58 -6.24 2.92 -12.16
N ARG A 59 -6.76 4.10 -12.53
CA ARG A 59 -6.61 4.66 -13.87
C ARG A 59 -5.14 4.90 -14.25
N LEU A 60 -4.33 5.33 -13.28
CA LEU A 60 -2.89 5.52 -13.39
C LEU A 60 -2.08 4.21 -13.32
N GLY A 61 -2.77 3.07 -13.14
CA GLY A 61 -2.19 1.74 -13.15
C GLY A 61 -1.50 1.33 -11.85
N TRP A 62 -1.81 1.97 -10.71
CA TRP A 62 -1.36 1.52 -9.40
C TRP A 62 -1.97 0.17 -9.06
N THR A 63 -1.15 -0.73 -8.55
CA THR A 63 -1.59 -2.07 -8.15
C THR A 63 -1.87 -2.12 -6.66
N THR A 64 -2.60 -3.17 -6.24
CA THR A 64 -2.82 -3.45 -4.82
C THR A 64 -1.51 -3.50 -4.03
N LEU A 65 -0.45 -4.10 -4.58
CA LEU A 65 0.84 -4.23 -3.90
C LEU A 65 1.66 -2.93 -3.93
N ASP A 66 1.46 -2.07 -4.93
CA ASP A 66 2.05 -0.72 -4.92
C ASP A 66 1.53 0.13 -3.76
N LEU A 67 0.29 -0.11 -3.33
CA LEU A 67 -0.40 0.68 -2.30
C LEU A 67 -0.37 0.03 -0.91
N PHE A 68 -0.71 -1.26 -0.85
CA PHE A 68 -0.99 -2.00 0.39
C PHE A 68 -0.06 -3.20 0.61
N GLY A 69 1.02 -3.33 -0.17
CA GLY A 69 1.98 -4.42 -0.03
C GLY A 69 2.64 -4.43 1.36
N VAL A 70 2.92 -5.63 1.87
CA VAL A 70 3.76 -5.91 3.04
C VAL A 70 4.56 -7.19 2.81
N HIS A 71 5.60 -7.42 3.61
CA HIS A 71 6.32 -8.68 3.59
C HIS A 71 5.43 -9.81 4.17
N PRO A 72 5.40 -11.01 3.55
CA PRO A 72 4.49 -12.10 3.97
C PRO A 72 4.70 -12.57 5.42
N GLU A 73 5.96 -12.63 5.89
CA GLU A 73 6.28 -13.08 7.26
C GLU A 73 6.62 -11.93 8.22
N ALA A 74 7.42 -10.95 7.79
CA ALA A 74 7.87 -9.83 8.62
C ALA A 74 6.93 -8.61 8.64
N GLY A 75 5.86 -8.60 7.83
CA GLY A 75 4.91 -7.48 7.78
C GLY A 75 5.56 -6.19 7.32
N ALA A 76 5.29 -5.09 8.03
CA ALA A 76 5.84 -3.77 7.74
C ALA A 76 7.28 -3.56 8.26
N ILE A 77 7.84 -4.51 9.01
CA ILE A 77 9.26 -4.46 9.45
C ILE A 77 10.22 -4.44 8.23
N ARG A 78 9.79 -4.98 7.09
CA ARG A 78 10.52 -4.98 5.82
C ARG A 78 9.99 -3.89 4.88
N PRO A 79 10.43 -2.63 5.03
CA PRO A 79 9.86 -1.48 4.33
C PRO A 79 10.04 -1.55 2.80
N ASP A 80 11.01 -2.30 2.31
CA ASP A 80 11.25 -2.55 0.89
C ASP A 80 10.14 -3.37 0.21
N PHE A 81 9.33 -4.11 0.98
CA PHE A 81 8.12 -4.77 0.48
C PHE A 81 6.89 -3.87 0.53
N CYS A 82 6.96 -2.79 1.30
CA CYS A 82 5.78 -2.03 1.66
C CYS A 82 5.26 -1.18 0.49
N GLY A 83 3.93 -1.04 0.44
CA GLY A 83 3.26 -0.11 -0.45
C GLY A 83 3.24 1.32 0.11
N ALA A 84 2.87 2.28 -0.74
CA ALA A 84 2.87 3.70 -0.42
C ALA A 84 2.07 4.04 0.86
N LEU A 85 0.92 3.40 1.04
CA LEU A 85 -0.01 3.66 2.15
C LEU A 85 0.37 2.93 3.44
N VAL A 86 1.32 1.99 3.36
CA VAL A 86 1.89 1.29 4.52
C VAL A 86 3.07 2.09 5.09
N LEU A 87 3.79 2.82 4.23
CA LEU A 87 5.00 3.56 4.60
C LEU A 87 4.77 4.99 5.08
N SER A 88 3.55 5.52 4.96
CA SER A 88 3.27 6.92 5.30
C SER A 88 1.91 7.12 5.96
N ASP A 89 1.90 7.94 7.01
CA ASP A 89 0.72 8.50 7.67
C ASP A 89 0.49 9.99 7.32
N ALA A 90 1.25 10.50 6.34
CA ALA A 90 1.13 11.88 5.88
C ALA A 90 0.02 12.04 4.82
N PRO A 91 -0.62 13.22 4.72
CA PRO A 91 -1.61 13.49 3.68
C PRO A 91 -1.04 13.35 2.27
N ILE A 92 -1.83 12.75 1.38
CA ILE A 92 -1.52 12.63 -0.04
C ILE A 92 -1.86 13.95 -0.73
N THR A 93 -0.88 14.54 -1.41
CA THR A 93 -1.01 15.84 -2.06
C THR A 93 -1.14 15.72 -3.58
N ALA A 94 -0.59 14.66 -4.18
CA ALA A 94 -0.74 14.36 -5.60
C ALA A 94 -0.43 12.88 -5.91
N ILE A 95 -0.98 12.39 -7.01
CA ILE A 95 -0.67 11.06 -7.57
C ILE A 95 -0.39 11.18 -9.07
N THR A 96 0.63 10.47 -9.54
CA THR A 96 0.94 10.28 -10.96
C THR A 96 1.10 8.79 -11.25
N ALA A 97 1.33 8.43 -12.51
CA ALA A 97 1.52 7.03 -12.90
C ALA A 97 2.67 6.33 -12.16
N ASN A 98 3.68 7.07 -11.70
CA ASN A 98 4.88 6.51 -11.07
C ASN A 98 5.18 7.01 -9.66
N ARG A 99 4.48 8.05 -9.19
CA ARG A 99 4.81 8.74 -7.93
C ARG A 99 3.56 9.09 -7.14
N MET A 100 3.59 8.81 -5.84
CA MET A 100 2.63 9.35 -4.87
C MET A 100 3.36 10.38 -4.01
N ALA A 101 2.87 11.61 -4.00
CA ALA A 101 3.43 12.68 -3.20
C ALA A 101 2.67 12.82 -1.89
N PHE A 102 3.44 12.93 -0.81
CA PHE A 102 2.98 13.30 0.52
C PHE A 102 3.46 14.72 0.84
N LEU A 103 3.14 15.24 2.02
CA LEU A 103 3.54 16.60 2.41
C LEU A 103 5.05 16.87 2.25
N ASN A 104 5.90 15.97 2.74
CA ASN A 104 7.37 16.15 2.74
C ASN A 104 8.13 15.02 2.02
N THR A 105 7.45 13.96 1.61
CA THR A 105 8.07 12.76 1.05
C THR A 105 7.32 12.29 -0.18
N ALA A 106 7.88 11.32 -0.89
CA ALA A 106 7.21 10.68 -2.01
C ALA A 106 7.54 9.20 -2.07
N PHE A 107 6.59 8.42 -2.57
CA PHE A 107 6.78 7.02 -2.91
C PHE A 107 6.87 6.85 -4.42
N TYR A 108 7.82 6.04 -4.87
CA TYR A 108 8.02 5.67 -6.28
C TYR A 108 7.81 4.17 -6.43
N ARG A 109 7.03 3.77 -7.44
CA ARG A 109 6.68 2.36 -7.66
C ARG A 109 7.77 1.57 -8.40
N ASP A 110 8.67 2.25 -9.09
CA ASP A 110 9.73 1.68 -9.93
C ASP A 110 11.11 1.71 -9.26
N THR A 111 11.16 1.80 -7.93
CA THR A 111 12.43 1.77 -7.19
C THR A 111 13.24 0.51 -7.56
N PRO A 112 14.46 0.67 -8.10
CA PRO A 112 15.31 -0.47 -8.46
C PRO A 112 15.60 -1.38 -7.27
N GLY A 113 15.57 -2.69 -7.49
CA GLY A 113 15.87 -3.68 -6.46
C GLY A 113 14.71 -3.98 -5.50
N LYS A 114 13.50 -3.46 -5.75
CA LYS A 114 12.32 -3.83 -4.95
C LYS A 114 12.09 -5.35 -4.99
N PRO A 115 12.05 -6.03 -3.83
CA PRO A 115 11.84 -7.47 -3.80
C PRO A 115 10.45 -7.88 -4.34
N ALA A 116 10.38 -9.10 -4.88
CA ALA A 116 9.11 -9.73 -5.21
C ALA A 116 8.53 -10.51 -4.01
N GLY A 117 7.25 -10.84 -4.07
CA GLY A 117 6.59 -11.70 -3.06
C GLY A 117 5.85 -10.95 -1.96
N ALA A 118 5.65 -9.63 -2.09
CA ALA A 118 4.75 -8.90 -1.21
C ALA A 118 3.33 -9.47 -1.28
N VAL A 119 2.64 -9.41 -0.14
CA VAL A 119 1.21 -9.73 -0.01
C VAL A 119 0.45 -8.47 0.36
N PRO A 120 -0.85 -8.36 0.04
CA PRO A 120 -1.63 -7.23 0.54
C PRO A 120 -1.76 -7.31 2.07
N LEU A 121 -1.81 -6.15 2.72
CA LEU A 121 -1.85 -6.02 4.18
C LEU A 121 -2.91 -6.93 4.86
N TRP A 122 -4.11 -7.03 4.26
CA TRP A 122 -5.21 -7.86 4.79
C TRP A 122 -5.01 -9.37 4.65
N ALA A 123 -3.99 -9.81 3.89
CA ALA A 123 -3.62 -11.22 3.76
C ALA A 123 -2.48 -11.62 4.72
N PHE A 124 -1.91 -10.68 5.47
CA PHE A 124 -0.84 -11.00 6.41
C PHE A 124 -1.33 -11.96 7.50
N GLY A 125 -0.59 -13.06 7.71
CA GLY A 125 -0.90 -14.08 8.72
C GLY A 125 -2.16 -14.91 8.45
N ARG A 126 -2.70 -14.89 7.22
CA ARG A 126 -3.85 -15.70 6.79
C ARG A 126 -3.45 -16.83 5.85
#